data_AF-A0A6B3HHI4-F1
#
_entry.id   AF-A0A6B3HHI4-F1
#
_cell.length_a   1.000
_cell.length_b   1.000
_cell.length_c   1.000
_cell.angle_alpha   90.00
_cell.angle_beta   90.00
_cell.angle_gamma   90.00
#
_symmetry.space_group_name_H-M   'P 1'
#
loop_
_entity.id
_entity.type
_entity.pdbx_description
1 polymer ?
#
loop_
_entity_poly.entity_id
_entity_poly.type
_entity_poly.pdbx_seq_one_letter_code
_entity_poly.pdbx_strand_id
1 'polypeptide(L)'
;LKDATSQLIGRFCLAAEAATRAAYVLGPPTGAGRGASPVRYAAELVVPRGARLECAVLKALADRYVMQRAEQEVLRAEQRVVIAELAQALLARAPFGLDPQFRALFEAAADDRARKRVVIDQIASLTDASARSLHADLTEPGSRC
;
A
#
# COMPACT_ATOMS: atom_id res chain seq x y z
N LEU A 1 -20.23 13.41 -10.87
CA LEU A 1 -19.37 12.38 -10.23
C LEU A 1 -18.94 12.78 -8.82
N LYS A 2 -18.32 13.96 -8.64
CA LYS A 2 -17.86 14.47 -7.34
C LYS A 2 -18.92 14.39 -6.24
N ASP A 3 -20.15 14.80 -6.52
CA ASP A 3 -21.23 14.79 -5.52
C ASP A 3 -21.62 13.39 -5.08
N ALA A 4 -21.70 12.44 -6.02
CA ALA A 4 -22.00 11.05 -5.72
C ALA A 4 -20.90 10.39 -4.87
N THR A 5 -19.63 10.63 -5.22
CA THR A 5 -18.49 10.11 -4.45
C THR A 5 -18.46 10.69 -3.03
N SER A 6 -18.65 12.00 -2.89
CA SER A 6 -18.69 12.67 -1.59
C SER A 6 -19.83 12.16 -0.71
N GLN A 7 -21.03 11.97 -1.28
CA GLN A 7 -22.17 11.44 -0.54
C GLN A 7 -21.95 10.00 -0.07
N LEU A 8 -21.38 9.14 -0.92
CA LEU A 8 -21.07 7.75 -0.56
C LEU A 8 -20.02 7.68 0.56
N ILE A 9 -18.94 8.45 0.45
CA ILE A 9 -17.91 8.53 1.50
C ILE A 9 -18.55 9.00 2.81
N GLY A 10 -19.28 10.13 2.77
CA GLY A 10 -19.93 10.68 3.96
C GLY A 10 -20.86 9.67 4.63
N ARG A 11 -21.71 9.00 3.84
CA ARG A 11 -22.67 8.01 4.36
C ARG A 11 -21.97 6.80 4.99
N PHE A 12 -20.92 6.26 4.37
CA PHE A 12 -20.19 5.13 4.94
C PHE A 12 -19.42 5.52 6.21
N CYS A 13 -18.80 6.69 6.23
CA CYS A 13 -18.11 7.20 7.41
C CYS A 13 -19.08 7.41 8.58
N LEU A 14 -20.23 8.06 8.33
CA LEU A 14 -21.25 8.28 9.36
C LEU A 14 -21.86 6.97 9.88
N ALA A 15 -22.11 5.99 8.99
CA ALA A 15 -22.60 4.68 9.40
C ALA A 15 -21.60 3.92 10.29
N ALA A 16 -20.31 3.98 9.96
CA ALA A 16 -19.25 3.36 10.77
C ALA A 16 -19.04 4.10 12.10
N GLU A 17 -19.06 5.44 12.10
CA GLU A 17 -18.96 6.24 13.32
C GLU A 17 -20.11 5.95 14.27
N ALA A 18 -21.35 6.00 13.79
CA ALA A 18 -22.54 5.77 14.61
C ALA A 18 -22.55 4.37 15.23
N ALA A 19 -22.20 3.34 14.45
CA ALA A 19 -22.13 1.97 14.93
C ALA A 19 -21.00 1.75 15.94
N THR A 20 -19.84 2.36 15.69
CA THR A 20 -18.71 2.32 16.63
C THR A 20 -19.12 3.00 17.94
N ARG A 21 -19.66 4.21 17.89
CA ARG A 21 -20.12 4.92 19.09
C ARG A 21 -21.17 4.11 19.85
N ALA A 22 -22.15 3.52 19.17
CA ALA A 22 -23.17 2.69 19.81
C ALA A 22 -22.56 1.48 20.55
N ALA A 23 -21.59 0.79 19.93
CA ALA A 23 -20.93 -0.37 20.54
C ALA A 23 -20.17 -0.02 21.83
N TYR A 24 -19.54 1.16 21.89
CA TYR A 24 -18.75 1.60 23.04
C TYR A 24 -19.54 2.43 24.07
N VAL A 25 -20.69 3.02 23.70
CA VAL A 25 -21.64 3.64 24.64
C VAL A 25 -22.46 2.57 25.38
N LEU A 26 -22.79 1.45 24.72
CA LEU A 26 -23.60 0.36 25.27
C LEU A 26 -22.76 -0.79 25.89
N GLY A 27 -21.43 -0.76 25.75
CA GLY A 27 -20.51 -1.80 26.24
C GLY A 27 -20.25 -1.77 27.75
N PRO A 28 -19.67 -2.85 28.32
CA PRO A 28 -19.25 -2.87 29.73
C PRO A 28 -18.21 -1.76 30.00
N PRO A 29 -18.14 -1.21 31.23
CA PRO A 29 -17.21 -0.14 31.56
C PRO A 29 -15.76 -0.63 31.44
N THR A 30 -15.13 -0.38 30.31
CA THR A 30 -13.72 -0.69 30.07
C THR A 30 -12.83 0.44 30.59
N GLY A 31 -12.54 0.47 31.89
CA GLY A 31 -11.47 1.27 32.53
C GLY A 31 -11.56 2.81 32.46
N ALA A 32 -11.96 3.38 31.33
CA ALA A 32 -12.56 4.69 31.19
C ALA A 32 -14.06 4.54 31.46
N GLY A 33 -14.61 5.30 32.38
CA GLY A 33 -15.98 5.13 32.88
C GLY A 33 -17.07 5.00 31.81
N ARG A 34 -18.23 4.47 32.24
CA ARG A 34 -19.45 4.35 31.42
C ARG A 34 -19.76 5.69 30.75
N GLY A 35 -19.84 5.71 29.41
CA GLY A 35 -20.10 6.93 28.63
C GLY A 35 -18.86 7.69 28.13
N ALA A 36 -17.65 7.14 28.28
CA ALA A 36 -16.45 7.72 27.68
C ALA A 36 -16.45 7.61 26.15
N SER A 37 -16.08 8.71 25.46
CA SER A 37 -15.88 8.72 24.01
C SER A 37 -14.74 7.75 23.63
N PRO A 38 -14.86 6.98 22.54
CA PRO A 38 -13.78 6.11 22.09
C PRO A 38 -12.49 6.92 21.85
N VAL A 39 -11.40 6.54 22.54
CA VAL A 39 -10.07 7.11 22.36
C VAL A 39 -9.28 6.29 21.34
N ARG A 40 -8.35 6.95 20.64
CA ARG A 40 -7.65 6.50 19.42
C ARG A 40 -7.16 5.04 19.40
N TYR A 41 -6.78 4.48 20.55
CA TYR A 41 -6.24 3.10 20.65
C TYR A 41 -7.05 2.20 21.59
N ALA A 42 -8.19 2.67 22.12
CA ALA A 42 -9.07 1.87 22.98
C ALA A 42 -10.41 1.56 22.30
N ALA A 43 -10.47 1.66 20.97
CA ALA A 43 -11.66 1.34 20.20
C ALA A 43 -11.30 0.69 18.86
N GLU A 44 -12.03 -0.36 18.52
CA GLU A 44 -12.06 -0.99 17.22
C GLU A 44 -13.19 -0.41 16.37
N LEU A 45 -12.92 -0.17 15.08
CA LEU A 45 -13.90 0.35 14.13
C LEU A 45 -14.99 -0.70 13.86
N VAL A 46 -16.25 -0.34 14.13
CA VAL A 46 -17.42 -1.16 13.78
C VAL A 46 -18.02 -0.66 12.48
N VAL A 47 -18.01 -1.51 11.45
CA VAL A 47 -18.69 -1.23 10.17
C VAL A 47 -19.95 -2.10 10.07
N PRO A 48 -21.16 -1.51 10.03
CA PRO A 48 -22.41 -2.25 9.90
C PRO A 48 -22.40 -3.20 8.70
N ARG A 49 -23.05 -4.36 8.85
CA ARG A 49 -23.11 -5.38 7.78
C ARG A 49 -23.62 -4.80 6.45
N GLY A 50 -24.65 -3.96 6.47
CA GLY A 50 -25.18 -3.29 5.27
C GLY A 50 -24.11 -2.48 4.55
N ALA A 51 -23.44 -1.58 5.27
CA ALA A 51 -22.34 -0.77 4.72
C ALA A 51 -21.17 -1.63 4.21
N ARG A 52 -20.84 -2.74 4.89
CA ARG A 52 -19.82 -3.69 4.40
C ARG A 52 -20.21 -4.32 3.07
N LEU A 53 -21.46 -4.75 2.92
CA LEU A 53 -21.97 -5.36 1.69
C LEU A 53 -22.01 -4.36 0.55
N GLU A 54 -22.47 -3.13 0.80
CA GLU A 54 -22.46 -2.08 -0.21
C GLU A 54 -21.04 -1.73 -0.67
N CYS A 55 -20.09 -1.58 0.27
CA CYS A 55 -18.68 -1.42 -0.07
C CYS A 55 -18.13 -2.61 -0.87
N ALA A 56 -18.55 -3.84 -0.55
CA ALA A 56 -18.14 -5.03 -1.30
C ALA A 56 -18.66 -4.99 -2.74
N VAL A 57 -19.90 -4.59 -2.96
CA VAL A 57 -20.47 -4.41 -4.31
C VAL A 57 -19.71 -3.32 -5.07
N LEU A 58 -19.46 -2.16 -4.45
CA LEU A 58 -18.71 -1.08 -5.10
C LEU A 58 -17.28 -1.51 -5.46
N LYS A 59 -16.61 -2.27 -4.59
CA LYS A 59 -15.30 -2.87 -4.87
C LYS A 59 -15.37 -3.88 -6.02
N ALA A 60 -16.40 -4.71 -6.09
CA ALA A 60 -16.59 -5.66 -7.18
C ALA A 60 -16.82 -4.96 -8.53
N LEU A 61 -17.56 -3.85 -8.55
CA LEU A 61 -17.74 -3.04 -9.75
C LEU A 61 -16.42 -2.37 -10.18
N ALA A 62 -15.66 -1.82 -9.23
CA ALA A 62 -14.34 -1.26 -9.51
C ALA A 62 -13.38 -2.34 -10.04
N ASP A 63 -13.40 -3.53 -9.44
CA ASP A 63 -12.59 -4.66 -9.89
C ASP A 63 -12.94 -5.04 -11.34
N ARG A 64 -14.21 -5.31 -11.61
CA ARG A 64 -14.69 -5.76 -12.93
C ARG A 64 -14.52 -4.73 -14.04
N TYR A 65 -14.79 -3.44 -13.78
CA TYR A 65 -14.89 -2.42 -14.82
C TYR A 65 -13.70 -1.46 -14.88
N VAL A 66 -12.85 -1.44 -13.85
CA VAL A 66 -11.66 -0.58 -13.81
C VAL A 66 -10.40 -1.44 -13.75
N MET A 67 -10.32 -2.37 -12.80
CA MET A 67 -9.07 -3.10 -12.56
C MET A 67 -8.83 -4.21 -13.58
N GLN A 68 -9.85 -4.98 -13.98
CA GLN A 68 -9.75 -6.12 -14.93
C GLN A 68 -9.85 -5.71 -16.41
N ARG A 69 -9.45 -4.47 -16.76
CA ARG A 69 -9.35 -4.08 -18.17
C ARG A 69 -8.10 -4.71 -18.77
N ALA A 70 -8.20 -5.27 -19.98
CA ALA A 70 -7.08 -5.92 -20.66
C ALA A 70 -5.83 -5.02 -20.74
N GLU A 71 -6.00 -3.73 -21.06
CA GLU A 71 -4.92 -2.74 -21.07
C GLU A 71 -4.21 -2.61 -19.72
N GLN A 72 -4.96 -2.67 -18.61
CA GLN A 72 -4.39 -2.61 -17.26
C GLN A 72 -3.66 -3.91 -16.90
N GLU A 73 -4.13 -5.06 -17.39
CA GLU A 73 -3.45 -6.33 -17.19
C GLU A 73 -2.10 -6.39 -17.92
N VAL A 74 -2.05 -5.89 -19.16
CA VAL A 74 -0.81 -5.75 -19.95
C VAL A 74 0.17 -4.83 -19.21
N LEU A 75 -0.28 -3.63 -18.81
CA LEU A 75 0.58 -2.69 -18.07
C LEU A 75 1.13 -3.28 -16.77
N ARG A 76 0.30 -3.99 -15.98
CA ARG A 76 0.76 -4.66 -14.76
C ARG A 76 1.74 -5.80 -15.04
N ALA A 77 1.58 -6.50 -16.16
CA ALA A 77 2.53 -7.54 -16.57
C ALA A 77 3.90 -6.92 -16.89
N GLU A 78 3.93 -5.84 -17.66
CA GLU A 78 5.15 -5.08 -17.94
C GLU A 78 5.81 -4.53 -16.68
N GLN A 79 5.04 -3.91 -15.78
CA GLN A 79 5.55 -3.42 -14.50
C GLN A 79 6.16 -4.54 -13.64
N ARG A 80 5.57 -5.74 -13.62
CA ARG A 80 6.15 -6.90 -12.92
C ARG A 80 7.49 -7.31 -13.50
N VAL A 81 7.64 -7.28 -14.83
CA VAL A 81 8.93 -7.56 -15.49
C VAL A 81 9.97 -6.52 -15.08
N VAL A 82 9.64 -5.23 -15.18
CA VAL A 82 10.55 -4.13 -14.78
C VAL A 82 11.02 -4.28 -13.33
N ILE A 83 10.10 -4.54 -12.39
CA ILE A 83 10.44 -4.69 -10.98
C ILE A 83 11.31 -5.93 -10.73
N ALA A 84 11.01 -7.04 -11.42
CA ALA A 84 11.79 -8.27 -11.30
C ALA A 84 13.22 -8.09 -11.83
N GLU A 85 13.37 -7.50 -13.01
CA GLU A 85 14.67 -7.23 -13.63
C GLU A 85 15.47 -6.20 -12.83
N LEU A 86 14.83 -5.14 -12.34
CA LEU A 86 15.45 -4.15 -11.46
C LEU A 86 15.98 -4.81 -10.17
N ALA A 87 15.19 -5.69 -9.55
CA ALA A 87 15.62 -6.43 -8.37
C ALA A 87 16.84 -7.32 -8.66
N GLN A 88 16.86 -8.02 -9.79
CA GLN A 88 18.02 -8.82 -10.19
C GLN A 88 19.25 -7.95 -10.45
N ALA A 89 19.10 -6.85 -11.18
CA ALA A 89 20.20 -5.95 -11.51
C ALA A 89 20.80 -5.31 -10.25
N LEU A 90 19.98 -4.84 -9.32
CA LEU A 90 20.44 -4.28 -8.04
C LEU A 90 21.11 -5.34 -7.17
N LEU A 91 20.57 -6.55 -7.06
CA LEU A 91 21.21 -7.63 -6.30
C LEU A 91 22.57 -8.05 -6.90
N ALA A 92 22.70 -8.05 -8.23
CA ALA A 92 23.93 -8.43 -8.90
C ALA A 92 25.03 -7.35 -8.80
N ARG A 93 24.64 -6.07 -8.71
CA ARG A 93 25.57 -4.93 -8.73
C ARG A 93 25.77 -4.28 -7.37
N ALA A 94 24.99 -4.62 -6.35
CA ALA A 94 25.08 -4.02 -5.03
C ALA A 94 26.53 -4.06 -4.49
N PRO A 95 27.03 -2.97 -3.89
CA PRO A 95 26.28 -1.76 -3.48
C PRO A 95 26.08 -0.71 -4.59
N PHE A 96 26.53 -0.96 -5.82
CA PHE A 96 26.33 -0.04 -6.94
C PHE A 96 24.87 -0.06 -7.41
N GLY A 97 24.34 1.12 -7.77
CA GLY A 97 22.91 1.30 -8.06
C GLY A 97 22.02 1.50 -6.84
N LEU A 98 22.56 1.34 -5.62
CA LEU A 98 21.84 1.72 -4.40
C LEU A 98 21.99 3.20 -4.10
N ASP A 99 20.89 3.85 -3.69
CA ASP A 99 20.92 5.22 -3.18
C ASP A 99 21.76 5.28 -1.89
N PRO A 100 22.37 6.42 -1.56
CA PRO A 100 23.31 6.52 -0.43
C PRO A 100 22.77 5.97 0.89
N GLN A 101 21.49 6.21 1.20
CA GLN A 101 20.85 5.70 2.42
C GLN A 101 20.74 4.17 2.44
N PHE A 102 20.42 3.54 1.31
CA PHE A 102 20.29 2.09 1.20
C PHE A 102 21.65 1.42 1.08
N ARG A 103 22.64 2.07 0.46
CA ARG A 103 24.03 1.60 0.45
C ARG A 103 24.56 1.42 1.87
N ALA A 104 24.41 2.43 2.73
CA ALA A 104 24.87 2.37 4.12
C ALA A 104 24.19 1.22 4.90
N LEU A 105 22.88 1.04 4.71
CA LEU A 105 22.14 -0.06 5.33
C LEU A 105 22.56 -1.44 4.78
N PHE A 106 22.87 -1.53 3.49
CA PHE A 106 23.32 -2.76 2.85
C PHE A 106 24.71 -3.19 3.34
N GLU A 107 25.62 -2.24 3.49
CA GLU A 107 26.96 -2.48 4.03
C GLU A 107 26.94 -2.89 5.51
N ALA A 108 26.03 -2.29 6.30
CA ALA A 108 25.82 -2.62 7.71
C ALA A 108 25.01 -3.91 7.96
N ALA A 109 24.43 -4.51 6.91
CA ALA A 109 23.58 -5.69 7.04
C ALA A 109 24.36 -6.93 7.50
N ALA A 110 23.85 -7.61 8.52
CA ALA A 110 24.52 -8.75 9.16
C ALA A 110 24.50 -10.04 8.31
N ASP A 111 23.55 -10.17 7.38
CA ASP A 111 23.40 -11.36 6.53
C ASP A 111 22.78 -11.03 5.17
N ASP A 112 22.76 -12.02 4.28
CA ASP A 112 22.21 -11.87 2.92
C ASP A 112 20.70 -11.63 2.91
N ARG A 113 19.98 -12.04 3.96
CA ARG A 113 18.55 -11.79 4.08
C ARG A 113 18.29 -10.30 4.35
N ALA A 114 19.06 -9.70 5.25
CA ALA A 114 19.03 -8.28 5.55
C ALA A 114 19.47 -7.46 4.33
N ARG A 115 20.52 -7.88 3.62
CA ARG A 115 20.93 -7.27 2.33
C ARG A 115 19.82 -7.28 1.29
N LYS A 116 19.17 -8.43 1.07
CA LYS A 116 18.02 -8.54 0.17
C LYS A 116 16.87 -7.63 0.60
N ARG A 117 16.61 -7.51 1.91
CA ARG A 117 15.57 -6.62 2.43
C ARG A 117 15.85 -5.16 2.10
N VAL A 118 17.10 -4.72 2.24
CA VAL A 118 17.52 -3.34 1.88
C VAL A 118 17.26 -3.05 0.40
N VAL A 119 17.57 -3.99 -0.50
CA VAL A 119 17.25 -3.84 -1.93
C VAL A 119 15.74 -3.73 -2.16
N ILE A 120 14.94 -4.56 -1.49
CA ILE A 120 13.47 -4.50 -1.56
C ILE A 120 12.95 -3.15 -1.06
N ASP A 121 13.50 -2.64 0.05
CA ASP A 121 13.09 -1.36 0.63
C ASP A 121 13.45 -0.18 -0.29
N GLN A 122 14.57 -0.24 -1.00
CA GLN A 122 14.88 0.73 -2.06
C GLN A 122 13.83 0.69 -3.16
N ILE A 123 13.57 -0.48 -3.75
CA ILE A 123 12.61 -0.62 -4.83
C ILE A 123 11.21 -0.14 -4.40
N ALA A 124 10.79 -0.45 -3.17
CA ALA A 124 9.51 -0.03 -2.62
C ALA A 124 9.40 1.49 -2.39
N SER A 125 10.53 2.19 -2.28
CA SER A 125 10.57 3.65 -2.13
C SER A 125 10.54 4.41 -3.47
N LEU A 126 10.73 3.72 -4.59
CA LEU A 126 10.75 4.34 -5.91
C LEU A 126 9.34 4.65 -6.40
N THR A 127 9.21 5.80 -7.06
CA THR A 127 8.07 6.08 -7.94
C THR A 127 8.18 5.26 -9.23
N ASP A 128 7.06 5.08 -9.94
CA ASP A 128 7.04 4.42 -11.26
C ASP A 128 8.06 5.02 -12.24
N ALA A 129 8.19 6.35 -12.25
CA ALA A 129 9.12 7.05 -13.13
C ALA A 129 10.59 6.77 -12.76
N SER A 130 10.93 6.89 -11.48
CA SER A 130 12.29 6.60 -11.00
C SER A 130 12.65 5.12 -11.14
N ALA A 131 11.70 4.20 -10.96
CA ALA A 131 11.92 2.77 -11.14
C ALA A 131 12.26 2.42 -12.60
N ARG A 132 11.53 3.01 -13.56
CA ARG A 132 11.82 2.85 -15.00
C ARG A 132 13.16 3.45 -15.39
N SER A 133 13.49 4.65 -14.89
CA SER A 133 14.78 5.29 -15.16
C SER A 133 15.94 4.44 -14.65
N LEU A 134 15.88 4.01 -13.39
CA LEU A 134 16.93 3.19 -12.78
C LEU A 134 17.03 1.81 -13.44
N HIS A 135 15.90 1.21 -13.82
CA HIS A 135 15.90 -0.04 -14.58
C HIS A 135 16.64 0.11 -15.90
N ALA A 136 16.29 1.11 -16.72
CA ALA A 136 16.99 1.38 -17.98
C ALA A 136 18.50 1.59 -17.78
N ASP A 137 18.89 2.39 -16.78
CA ASP A 137 20.31 2.64 -16.46
C ASP A 137 21.07 1.36 -16.09
N LEU A 138 20.43 0.41 -15.42
CA LEU A 138 21.08 -0.81 -14.94
C LEU A 138 20.98 -1.99 -15.93
N THR A 139 20.00 -2.01 -16.83
CA THR A 139 19.77 -3.14 -17.74
C THR A 139 20.11 -2.86 -19.20
N GLU A 140 20.20 -1.61 -19.64
CA GLU A 140 20.55 -1.30 -21.03
C GLU A 140 22.08 -1.34 -21.26
N PRO A 141 22.57 -2.05 -22.30
CA PRO A 141 23.98 -2.10 -22.64
C PRO A 141 24.43 -0.75 -23.23
N GLY A 142 24.84 0.18 -22.35
CA GLY A 142 25.34 1.50 -22.74
C GLY A 142 25.31 2.56 -21.62
N SER A 143 24.55 2.32 -20.56
CA SER A 143 24.41 3.26 -19.45
C SER A 143 25.56 3.12 -18.43
N ARG A 144 26.64 3.85 -18.73
CA ARG A 144 27.72 4.41 -17.88
C ARG A 144 28.23 3.55 -16.70
N CYS A 145 29.45 3.05 -16.87
CA CYS A 145 30.41 2.80 -15.78
C CYS A 145 30.77 4.10 -15.04
#